data_AF-K4LJY7-F1
#
_entry.id   AF-K4LJY7-F1
#
_cell.length_a   1.000
_cell.length_b   1.000
_cell.length_c   1.000
_cell.angle_alpha   90.00
_cell.angle_beta   90.00
_cell.angle_gamma   90.00
#
_symmetry.space_group_name_H-M   'P 1'
#
loop_
_entity.id
_entity.type
_entity.pdbx_description
1 polymer ?
#
loop_
_entity_poly.entity_id
_entity_poly.type
_entity_poly.pdbx_seq_one_letter_code
_entity_poly.pdbx_strand_id
1 'polypeptide(L)'
;MTIAEVSKRFGLSPDTLRYYERIGLIPRVSRNESGIRNYTEEDCKWIEFIKCMRSAGVQVETLVEYVTLLQQGDKTIEARKQILIEQREKLFSRIEEMERALERLNFKIKEYETKLIPAENKLKRLATTSTL
;
A
#
# COMPACT_ATOMS: atom_id res chain seq x y z
N MET A 1 20.78 -3.38 12.12
CA MET A 1 20.63 -3.98 10.77
C MET A 1 21.23 -3.06 9.72
N THR A 2 21.88 -3.60 8.71
CA THR A 2 22.39 -2.82 7.57
C THR A 2 21.26 -2.42 6.63
N ILE A 3 21.50 -1.43 5.77
CA ILE A 3 20.51 -1.03 4.75
C ILE A 3 20.15 -2.17 3.79
N ALA A 4 21.08 -3.08 3.50
CA ALA A 4 20.85 -4.22 2.63
C ALA A 4 19.90 -5.25 3.28
N GLU A 5 20.07 -5.50 4.58
CA GLU A 5 19.19 -6.39 5.34
C GLU A 5 17.77 -5.82 5.43
N VAL A 6 17.64 -4.52 5.73
CA VAL A 6 16.34 -3.82 5.79
C VAL A 6 15.68 -3.78 4.42
N SER A 7 16.45 -3.50 3.37
CA SER A 7 15.98 -3.53 1.98
C SER A 7 15.36 -4.89 1.65
N LYS A 8 16.04 -5.99 1.97
CA LYS A 8 15.54 -7.35 1.78
C LYS A 8 14.31 -7.65 2.65
N ARG A 9 14.32 -7.28 3.93
CA ARG A 9 13.22 -7.53 4.88
C ARG A 9 11.92 -6.87 4.42
N PHE A 10 12.00 -5.63 3.92
CA PHE A 10 10.81 -4.85 3.58
C PHE A 10 10.53 -4.76 2.07
N GLY A 11 11.38 -5.31 1.22
CA GLY A 11 11.23 -5.21 -0.24
C GLY A 11 11.30 -3.77 -0.74
N LEU A 12 12.10 -2.93 -0.09
CA LEU A 12 12.32 -1.54 -0.48
C LEU A 12 13.74 -1.40 -1.01
N SER A 13 13.95 -0.61 -2.07
CA SER A 13 15.32 -0.36 -2.53
C SER A 13 16.10 0.43 -1.47
N PRO A 14 17.44 0.27 -1.40
CA PRO A 14 18.27 1.11 -0.55
C PRO A 14 18.07 2.61 -0.81
N ASP A 15 17.77 3.00 -2.05
CA ASP A 15 17.51 4.39 -2.42
C ASP A 15 16.17 4.89 -1.90
N THR A 16 15.13 4.05 -1.87
CA THR A 16 13.87 4.38 -1.21
C THR A 16 14.06 4.59 0.29
N LEU A 17 14.86 3.76 0.97
CA LEU A 17 15.16 3.93 2.39
C LEU A 17 15.92 5.24 2.65
N ARG A 18 16.93 5.56 1.83
CA ARG A 18 17.65 6.84 1.90
C ARG A 18 16.74 8.03 1.60
N TYR A 19 15.82 7.87 0.65
CA TYR A 19 14.84 8.89 0.30
C TYR A 19 13.91 9.17 1.48
N TYR A 20 13.36 8.12 2.12
CA TYR A 20 12.49 8.26 3.29
C TYR A 20 13.19 8.97 4.44
N GLU A 21 14.44 8.61 4.73
CA GLU A 21 15.23 9.32 5.74
C GLU A 21 15.46 10.79 5.35
N ARG A 22 15.82 11.06 4.08
CA ARG A 22 16.14 12.42 3.59
C ARG A 22 14.97 13.39 3.72
N ILE A 23 13.76 12.92 3.46
CA ILE A 23 12.55 13.76 3.53
C ILE A 23 11.93 13.80 4.94
N GLY A 24 12.54 13.13 5.93
CA GLY A 24 12.04 13.07 7.30
C GLY A 24 10.83 12.16 7.50
N LEU A 25 10.58 11.23 6.58
CA LEU A 25 9.49 10.26 6.66
C LEU A 25 9.79 9.12 7.64
N ILE A 26 11.08 8.81 7.84
CA ILE A 26 11.56 8.02 8.96
C ILE A 26 12.56 8.86 9.76
N PRO A 27 12.70 8.62 11.08
CA PRO A 27 13.73 9.26 11.88
C PRO A 27 15.12 9.07 11.29
N ARG A 28 16.06 9.96 11.63
CA ARG A 28 17.46 9.82 11.22
C ARG A 28 18.02 8.52 11.78
N VAL A 29 18.61 7.71 10.92
CA VAL A 29 19.13 6.39 11.29
C VAL A 29 20.53 6.55 11.85
N SER A 30 20.80 5.88 12.97
CA SER A 30 22.12 5.88 13.59
C SER A 30 23.19 5.30 12.64
N ARG A 31 24.46 5.63 12.88
CA ARG A 31 25.59 5.05 12.14
C ARG A 31 26.46 4.26 13.11
N ASN A 32 26.98 3.12 12.65
CA ASN A 32 27.98 2.37 13.39
C ASN A 32 29.37 3.04 13.29
N GLU A 33 30.36 2.48 13.98
CA GLU A 33 31.75 2.99 14.03
C GLU A 33 32.39 3.12 12.64
N SER A 34 31.98 2.29 11.66
CA SER A 34 32.44 2.36 10.28
C SER A 34 31.70 3.40 9.43
N GLY A 35 30.81 4.21 10.03
CA GLY A 35 30.02 5.23 9.34
C GLY A 35 28.82 4.70 8.54
N ILE A 36 28.49 3.40 8.68
CA ILE A 36 27.41 2.73 7.95
C ILE A 36 26.10 2.86 8.74
N ARG A 37 24.99 3.12 8.04
CA ARG A 37 23.65 3.15 8.66
C ARG A 37 23.35 1.85 9.38
N ASN A 38 22.94 1.96 10.63
CA ASN A 38 22.54 0.87 11.49
C ASN A 38 21.11 1.10 11.97
N TYR A 39 20.18 0.34 11.38
CA TYR A 39 18.75 0.39 11.69
C TYR A 39 18.47 -0.44 12.93
N THR A 40 17.79 0.17 13.89
CA THR A 40 17.26 -0.48 15.09
C THR A 40 15.94 -1.19 14.78
N GLU A 41 15.43 -1.97 15.74
CA GLU A 41 14.10 -2.58 15.60
C GLU A 41 12.98 -1.52 15.60
N GLU A 42 13.19 -0.39 16.28
CA GLU A 42 12.26 0.74 16.26
C GLU A 42 12.22 1.40 14.87
N ASP A 43 13.37 1.60 14.23
CA ASP A 43 13.44 2.06 12.84
C ASP A 43 12.70 1.10 11.90
N CYS A 44 12.82 -0.21 12.14
CA CYS A 44 12.12 -1.24 11.37
C CYS A 44 10.60 -1.15 11.52
N LYS A 45 10.09 -0.92 12.73
CA LYS A 45 8.65 -0.68 12.97
C LYS A 45 8.15 0.57 12.24
N TRP A 46 8.94 1.64 12.23
CA TRP A 46 8.64 2.84 11.45
C TRP A 46 8.57 2.56 9.95
N ILE A 47 9.56 1.86 9.41
CA ILE A 47 9.59 1.48 7.99
C ILE A 47 8.38 0.63 7.63
N GLU A 48 8.01 -0.33 8.47
CA GLU A 48 6.82 -1.16 8.27
C GLU A 48 5.53 -0.32 8.24
N PHE A 49 5.35 0.57 9.21
CA PHE A 49 4.21 1.47 9.27
C PHE A 49 4.11 2.36 8.01
N ILE A 50 5.21 3.02 7.64
CA ILE A 50 5.27 3.88 6.46
C ILE A 50 4.99 3.09 5.19
N LYS A 51 5.58 1.90 5.04
CA LYS A 51 5.32 1.02 3.90
C LYS A 51 3.84 0.66 3.81
N CYS A 52 3.22 0.28 4.92
CA CYS A 52 1.80 -0.05 4.98
C CYS A 52 0.92 1.13 4.53
N MET A 53 1.14 2.31 5.10
CA MET A 53 0.35 3.51 4.79
C MET A 53 0.52 3.96 3.33
N ARG A 54 1.76 3.88 2.80
CA ARG A 54 2.03 4.17 1.38
C ARG A 54 1.31 3.20 0.45
N SER A 55 1.30 1.91 0.77
CA SER A 55 0.54 0.90 0.00
C SER A 55 -0.97 1.11 0.07
N ALA A 56 -1.48 1.64 1.18
CA ALA A 56 -2.89 2.04 1.33
C ALA A 56 -3.23 3.36 0.61
N GLY A 57 -2.25 3.98 -0.05
CA GLY A 57 -2.44 5.21 -0.82
C GLY A 57 -2.45 6.49 0.02
N VAL A 58 -1.90 6.47 1.22
CA VAL A 58 -1.63 7.69 2.00
C VAL A 58 -0.46 8.43 1.36
N GLN A 59 -0.60 9.75 1.21
CA GLN A 59 0.41 10.60 0.57
C GLN A 59 1.66 10.73 1.44
N VAL A 60 2.81 10.92 0.78
CA VAL A 60 4.10 11.05 1.48
C VAL A 60 4.08 12.29 2.37
N GLU A 61 3.50 13.36 1.86
CA GLU A 61 3.42 14.68 2.49
C GLU A 61 2.67 14.61 3.82
N THR A 62 1.52 13.92 3.86
CA THR A 62 0.75 13.68 5.09
C THR A 62 1.55 12.88 6.12
N LEU A 63 2.30 11.88 5.68
CA LEU A 63 3.10 11.07 6.59
C LEU A 63 4.32 11.85 7.13
N VAL A 64 4.94 12.70 6.31
CA VAL A 64 5.99 13.63 6.75
C VAL A 64 5.43 14.62 7.77
N GLU A 65 4.24 15.16 7.54
CA GLU A 65 3.55 16.03 8.51
C GLU A 65 3.33 15.31 9.85
N TYR A 66 2.80 14.09 9.81
CA TYR A 66 2.59 13.27 11.00
C TYR A 66 3.90 13.04 11.79
N VAL A 67 4.99 12.68 11.10
CA VAL A 67 6.31 12.46 11.74
C VAL A 67 6.88 13.77 12.28
N THR A 68 6.69 14.89 11.57
CA THR A 68 7.12 16.22 12.02
C THR A 68 6.39 16.62 13.30
N LEU A 69 5.08 16.38 13.38
CA LEU A 69 4.30 16.62 14.59
C LEU A 69 4.74 15.71 15.73
N LEU A 70 5.01 14.42 15.44
CA LEU A 70 5.49 13.48 16.45
C LEU A 70 6.79 13.95 17.11
N GLN A 71 7.74 14.47 16.33
CA GLN A 71 9.01 14.98 16.85
C GLN A 71 8.85 16.20 17.77
N GLN A 72 7.72 16.89 17.72
CA GLN A 72 7.41 18.01 18.61
C GLN A 72 6.87 17.57 19.99
N GLY A 73 6.69 16.26 20.20
CA GLY A 73 6.28 15.68 21.48
C GLY A 73 4.78 15.80 21.76
N ASP A 74 4.43 15.77 23.05
CA ASP A 74 3.04 15.52 23.49
C ASP A 74 2.06 16.63 23.16
N LYS A 75 2.53 17.86 22.95
CA LYS A 75 1.69 19.01 22.58
C LYS A 75 0.95 18.81 21.23
N THR A 76 1.39 17.87 20.39
CA THR A 76 0.80 17.60 19.08
C THR A 76 -0.05 16.33 19.03
N ILE A 77 -0.31 15.67 20.18
CA ILE A 77 -1.05 14.40 20.21
C ILE A 77 -2.40 14.52 19.48
N GLU A 78 -3.16 15.59 19.73
CA GLU A 78 -4.49 15.75 19.11
C GLU A 78 -4.39 16.00 17.60
N ALA A 79 -3.43 16.81 17.15
CA ALA A 79 -3.19 17.03 15.71
C ALA A 79 -2.79 15.74 14.99
N ARG A 80 -1.90 14.94 15.61
CA ARG A 80 -1.50 13.63 15.09
C ARG A 80 -2.68 12.66 14.99
N LYS A 81 -3.51 12.61 16.02
CA LYS A 81 -4.71 11.78 16.05
C LYS A 81 -5.70 12.21 14.96
N GLN A 82 -5.88 13.50 14.76
CA GLN A 82 -6.77 14.04 13.72
C GLN A 82 -6.32 13.63 12.32
N ILE A 83 -5.02 13.71 12.01
CA ILE A 83 -4.47 13.20 10.73
C ILE A 83 -4.83 11.72 10.54
N LEU A 84 -4.66 10.89 11.57
CA LEU A 84 -4.97 9.45 11.48
C LEU A 84 -6.47 9.20 11.26
N ILE A 85 -7.35 9.97 11.90
CA ILE A 85 -8.81 9.87 11.71
C ILE A 85 -9.18 10.20 10.26
N GLU A 86 -8.66 11.29 9.72
CA GLU A 86 -8.93 11.71 8.34
C GLU A 86 -8.42 10.69 7.31
N GLN A 87 -7.22 10.14 7.52
CA GLN A 87 -6.69 9.10 6.63
C GLN A 87 -7.48 7.81 6.73
N ARG A 88 -7.95 7.43 7.92
CA ARG A 88 -8.84 6.28 8.12
C ARG A 88 -10.15 6.45 7.36
N GLU A 89 -10.78 7.62 7.43
CA GLU A 89 -12.03 7.91 6.71
C GLU A 89 -11.84 7.84 5.19
N LYS A 90 -10.76 8.44 4.67
CA LYS A 90 -10.40 8.34 3.25
C LYS A 90 -10.16 6.89 2.81
N LEU A 91 -9.50 6.09 3.65
CA LEU A 91 -9.27 4.68 3.37
C LEU A 91 -10.59 3.90 3.35
N PHE A 92 -11.50 4.18 4.28
CA PHE A 92 -12.82 3.57 4.33
C PHE A 92 -13.63 3.84 3.05
N SER A 93 -13.69 5.10 2.60
CA SER A 93 -14.38 5.44 1.34
C SER A 93 -13.79 4.72 0.12
N ARG A 94 -12.46 4.58 0.06
CA ARG A 94 -11.80 3.81 -1.02
C ARG A 94 -12.16 2.32 -0.97
N ILE A 95 -12.25 1.74 0.24
CA ILE A 95 -12.67 0.35 0.40
C ILE A 95 -14.08 0.16 -0.16
N GLU A 96 -15.02 1.01 0.20
CA GLU A 96 -16.39 0.92 -0.32
C GLU A 96 -16.45 1.07 -1.85
N GLU A 97 -15.63 1.95 -2.43
CA GLU A 97 -15.51 2.08 -3.89
C GLU A 97 -14.96 0.81 -4.55
N MET A 98 -13.91 0.22 -3.96
CA MET A 98 -13.30 -1.01 -4.45
C MET A 98 -14.26 -2.21 -4.34
N GLU A 99 -15.04 -2.30 -3.27
CA GLU A 99 -16.07 -3.34 -3.09
C GLU A 99 -17.17 -3.22 -4.15
N ARG A 100 -17.67 -2.01 -4.40
CA ARG A 100 -18.64 -1.77 -5.49
C ARG A 100 -18.06 -2.15 -6.86
N ALA A 101 -16.80 -1.83 -7.12
CA ALA A 101 -16.13 -2.21 -8.37
C ALA A 101 -16.00 -3.74 -8.49
N LEU A 102 -15.62 -4.42 -7.40
CA LEU A 102 -15.50 -5.87 -7.34
C LEU A 102 -16.85 -6.55 -7.60
N GLU A 103 -17.94 -6.05 -7.02
CA GLU A 103 -19.28 -6.58 -7.27
C GLU A 103 -19.65 -6.49 -8.76
N ARG A 104 -19.37 -5.35 -9.41
CA ARG A 104 -19.62 -5.17 -10.85
C ARG A 104 -18.79 -6.13 -11.70
N LEU A 105 -17.52 -6.36 -11.34
CA LEU A 105 -16.66 -7.34 -12.01
C LEU A 105 -17.22 -8.76 -11.86
N ASN A 106 -17.63 -9.16 -10.66
CA ASN A 106 -18.23 -10.46 -10.38
C ASN A 106 -19.52 -10.67 -11.20
N PHE A 107 -20.38 -9.65 -11.25
CA PHE A 107 -21.58 -9.69 -12.09
C PHE A 107 -21.23 -9.91 -13.57
N LYS A 108 -20.23 -9.17 -14.09
CA LYS A 108 -19.80 -9.33 -15.48
C LYS A 108 -19.23 -10.71 -15.77
N ILE A 109 -18.40 -11.25 -14.89
CA ILE A 109 -17.86 -12.61 -15.03
C ILE A 109 -19.00 -13.63 -15.09
N LYS A 110 -19.98 -13.53 -14.18
CA LYS A 110 -21.15 -14.43 -14.16
C LYS A 110 -21.98 -14.36 -15.45
N GLU A 111 -22.15 -13.18 -16.04
CA GLU A 111 -22.87 -13.04 -17.32
C GLU A 111 -22.14 -13.78 -18.46
N TYR A 112 -20.80 -13.74 -18.48
CA TYR A 112 -20.02 -14.52 -19.45
C TYR A 112 -20.20 -16.02 -19.26
N GLU A 113 -20.14 -16.50 -18.02
CA GLU A 113 -20.28 -17.92 -17.67
C GLU A 113 -21.68 -18.46 -17.96
N THR A 114 -22.72 -17.68 -17.69
CA THR A 114 -24.12 -18.16 -17.73
C THR A 114 -24.80 -17.97 -19.09
N LYS A 115 -24.44 -16.94 -19.85
CA LYS A 115 -25.15 -16.58 -21.09
C LYS A 115 -24.26 -16.66 -22.32
N LEU A 116 -23.07 -16.07 -22.28
CA LEU A 116 -22.25 -15.90 -23.47
C LEU A 116 -21.51 -17.20 -23.83
N ILE A 117 -20.83 -17.84 -22.88
CA ILE A 117 -20.11 -19.09 -23.14
C ILE A 117 -21.07 -20.22 -23.57
N PRO A 118 -22.23 -20.44 -22.93
CA PRO A 118 -23.18 -21.45 -23.39
C PRO A 118 -23.78 -21.14 -24.78
N ALA A 119 -24.07 -19.87 -25.07
CA ALA A 119 -24.57 -19.45 -26.39
C ALA A 119 -23.52 -19.63 -27.49
N GLU A 120 -22.27 -19.23 -27.23
CA GLU A 120 -21.14 -19.44 -28.14
C GLU A 120 -20.87 -20.94 -28.37
N ASN A 121 -20.90 -21.75 -27.32
CA ASN A 121 -20.74 -23.20 -27.43
C ASN A 121 -21.89 -23.84 -28.24
N LYS A 122 -23.13 -23.37 -28.05
CA LYS A 122 -24.28 -23.82 -28.84
C LYS A 122 -24.13 -23.44 -30.31
N LEU A 123 -23.71 -22.21 -30.61
CA LEU A 123 -23.45 -21.74 -31.97
C LEU A 123 -22.32 -22.54 -32.64
N LYS A 124 -21.20 -22.77 -31.93
CA LYS A 124 -20.09 -23.59 -32.43
C LYS A 124 -20.54 -25.02 -32.74
N ARG A 125 -21.31 -25.67 -31.85
CA ARG A 125 -21.86 -27.03 -32.09
C ARG A 125 -22.78 -27.08 -33.31
N LEU A 126 -23.68 -26.10 -33.46
CA LEU A 126 -24.56 -26.01 -34.62
C LEU A 126 -23.76 -25.83 -35.92
N ALA A 127 -22.73 -25.00 -35.92
CA ALA A 127 -21.85 -24.81 -37.08
C ALA A 127 -21.07 -26.09 -37.47
N THR A 128 -20.68 -26.92 -36.50
CA THR A 128 -19.98 -28.20 -36.80
C THR A 128 -20.91 -29.28 -37.33
N THR A 129 -22.21 -29.27 -36.96
CA THR A 129 -23.16 -30.34 -37.31
C THR A 129 -23.79 -30.15 -38.70
N SER A 130 -23.80 -28.93 -39.26
CA SER A 130 -24.29 -28.64 -40.63
C SER A 130 -23.28 -28.94 -41.76
N THR A 131 -22.14 -29.54 -41.44
CA THR A 131 -21.07 -29.87 -42.42
C THR A 131 -20.92 -31.37 -42.69
N LEU A 132 -21.84 -32.18 -42.17
CA LEU A 132 -21.98 -33.64 -42.40
C LEU A 132 -23.33 -33.92 -43.06
#